data_AF-J1HPF8-F1
#
_entry.id   AF-J1HPF8-F1
#
_cell.length_a   1.000
_cell.length_b   1.000
_cell.length_c   1.000
_cell.angle_alpha   90.00
_cell.angle_beta   90.00
_cell.angle_gamma   90.00
#
_symmetry.space_group_name_H-M   'P 1'
#
loop_
_entity.id
_entity.type
_entity.pdbx_description
1 polymer ?
#
loop_
_entity_poly.entity_id
_entity_poly.type
_entity_poly.pdbx_seq_one_letter_code
_entity_poly.pdbx_strand_id
1 'polypeptide(L)'
;MDTQAITGAAYLPRTVDGLVERTLQAAGGIVLEGPRGCGKTMTGLKHASSYVLLDSPEALAAADIDPRMLLAGERPRLLDEW
;
A
#
# COMPACT_ATOMS: atom_id res chain seq x y z
N MET A 1 -0.11 9.26 1.29
CA MET A 1 0.44 9.94 0.08
C MET A 1 -0.60 10.80 -0.64
N ASP A 2 -0.20 11.60 -1.63
CA ASP A 2 -1.12 12.25 -2.56
C ASP A 2 -1.67 11.22 -3.57
N THR A 3 -2.89 10.77 -3.34
CA THR A 3 -3.53 9.78 -4.22
C THR A 3 -3.95 10.38 -5.56
N GLN A 4 -4.15 11.71 -5.66
CA GLN A 4 -4.51 12.34 -6.92
C GLN A 4 -3.35 12.28 -7.90
N ALA A 5 -2.13 12.53 -7.43
CA ALA A 5 -0.93 12.40 -8.23
C ALA A 5 -0.67 10.94 -8.66
N ILE A 6 -0.98 9.96 -7.82
CA ILE A 6 -0.67 8.53 -8.07
C ILE A 6 -1.74 7.85 -8.92
N THR A 7 -3.02 8.03 -8.60
CA THR A 7 -4.13 7.29 -9.22
C THR A 7 -5.04 8.16 -10.10
N GLY A 8 -4.76 9.45 -10.22
CA GLY A 8 -5.62 10.41 -10.92
C GLY A 8 -6.90 10.79 -10.18
N ALA A 9 -7.08 10.34 -8.93
CA ALA A 9 -8.29 10.61 -8.14
C ALA A 9 -7.93 11.06 -6.71
N ALA A 10 -8.64 12.07 -6.20
CA ALA A 10 -8.50 12.48 -4.81
C ALA A 10 -9.11 11.42 -3.86
N TYR A 11 -8.46 11.20 -2.72
CA TYR A 11 -8.96 10.27 -1.71
C TYR A 11 -10.22 10.81 -1.04
N LEU A 12 -11.27 9.99 -1.00
CA LEU A 12 -12.46 10.23 -0.19
C LEU A 12 -12.34 9.43 1.12
N PRO A 13 -12.50 10.07 2.30
CA PRO A 13 -12.48 9.38 3.59
C PRO A 13 -13.43 8.19 3.64
N ARG A 14 -12.98 7.10 4.27
CA ARG A 14 -13.71 5.83 4.35
C ARG A 14 -13.93 5.43 5.81
N THR A 15 -15.03 4.72 6.08
CA THR A 15 -15.36 4.21 7.41
C THR A 15 -14.25 3.33 8.03
N VAL A 16 -13.44 2.68 7.19
CA VAL A 16 -12.34 1.81 7.63
C VAL A 16 -11.06 2.55 8.04
N ASP A 17 -10.92 3.85 7.72
CA ASP A 17 -9.67 4.59 7.93
C ASP A 17 -9.19 4.53 9.39
N GLY A 18 -10.09 4.81 10.33
CA GLY A 18 -9.74 4.74 11.74
C GLY A 18 -9.37 3.31 12.21
N LEU A 19 -9.95 2.27 11.60
CA LEU A 19 -9.57 0.88 11.90
C LEU A 19 -8.17 0.58 11.37
N VAL A 20 -7.87 1.01 10.15
CA VAL A 20 -6.55 0.84 9.52
C VAL A 20 -5.47 1.50 10.37
N GLU A 21 -5.64 2.76 10.74
CA GLU A 21 -4.66 3.51 11.55
C GLU A 21 -4.39 2.82 12.90
N ARG A 22 -5.45 2.48 13.64
CA ARG A 22 -5.30 1.82 14.96
C ARG A 22 -4.64 0.45 14.85
N THR A 23 -5.03 -0.35 13.85
CA THR A 23 -4.48 -1.70 13.67
C THR A 23 -3.02 -1.64 13.23
N LEU A 24 -2.67 -0.71 12.35
CA LEU A 24 -1.30 -0.51 11.89
C LEU A 24 -0.38 -0.02 13.01
N GLN A 25 -0.86 0.87 13.87
CA GLN A 25 -0.14 1.31 15.07
C GLN A 25 0.10 0.16 16.06
N ALA A 26 -0.87 -0.75 16.20
CA ALA A 26 -0.77 -1.87 17.14
C ALA A 26 0.07 -3.05 16.62
N ALA A 27 -0.06 -3.39 15.34
CA ALA A 27 0.53 -4.60 14.74
C ALA A 27 1.83 -4.34 13.96
N GLY A 28 2.09 -3.09 13.53
CA GLY A 28 3.22 -2.74 12.68
C GLY A 28 3.06 -3.12 11.20
N GLY A 29 2.03 -3.90 10.87
CA GLY A 29 1.65 -4.28 9.50
C GLY A 29 0.24 -4.87 9.47
N ILE A 30 -0.47 -4.67 8.37
CA ILE A 30 -1.83 -5.19 8.16
C ILE A 30 -1.99 -5.70 6.74
N VAL A 31 -2.96 -6.59 6.53
CA VAL A 31 -3.42 -7.01 5.20
C VAL A 31 -4.76 -6.33 4.91
N LEU A 32 -4.86 -5.69 3.75
CA LEU A 32 -6.12 -5.09 3.27
C LEU A 32 -6.77 -6.03 2.25
N GLU A 33 -7.81 -6.75 2.67
CA GLU A 33 -8.53 -7.71 1.83
C GLU A 33 -9.93 -7.24 1.40
N GLY A 34 -10.40 -7.75 0.26
CA GLY A 34 -11.73 -7.45 -0.27
C GLY A 34 -11.86 -7.61 -1.79
N PRO A 35 -13.08 -7.49 -2.34
CA PRO A 35 -13.34 -7.68 -3.77
C PRO A 35 -12.51 -6.76 -4.68
N ARG A 36 -12.36 -7.14 -5.95
CA ARG A 36 -11.75 -6.27 -6.96
C ARG A 36 -12.57 -4.98 -7.09
N GLY A 37 -11.88 -3.84 -7.21
CA GLY A 37 -12.54 -2.53 -7.38
C GLY A 37 -13.16 -1.94 -6.11
N CYS A 38 -13.04 -2.56 -4.93
CA CYS A 38 -13.58 -1.98 -3.69
C CYS A 38 -12.71 -0.84 -3.11
N GLY A 39 -11.54 -0.57 -3.70
CA GLY A 39 -10.65 0.53 -3.29
C GLY A 39 -9.58 0.17 -2.25
N LYS A 40 -9.09 -1.08 -2.24
CA LYS A 40 -7.98 -1.53 -1.38
C LYS A 40 -6.71 -0.74 -1.61
N THR A 41 -6.22 -0.71 -2.85
CA THR A 41 -5.07 0.10 -3.28
C THR A 41 -5.22 1.55 -2.85
N MET A 42 -6.38 2.15 -3.09
CA MET A 42 -6.67 3.53 -2.72
C MET A 42 -6.58 3.78 -1.20
N THR A 43 -7.10 2.84 -0.41
CA THR A 43 -7.02 2.88 1.06
C THR A 43 -5.58 2.66 1.53
N GLY A 44 -4.85 1.70 0.94
CA GLY A 44 -3.44 1.46 1.24
C GLY A 44 -2.56 2.68 0.97
N LEU A 45 -2.72 3.31 -0.20
CA LEU A 45 -1.96 4.51 -0.60
C LEU A 45 -2.23 5.70 0.33
N LYS A 46 -3.45 5.82 0.85
CA LYS A 46 -3.81 6.86 1.83
C LYS A 46 -2.99 6.72 3.11
N HIS A 47 -2.88 5.50 3.64
CA HIS A 47 -2.25 5.19 4.93
C HIS A 47 -0.75 4.88 4.84
N ALA A 48 -0.21 4.80 3.63
CA ALA A 48 1.21 4.57 3.39
C ALA A 48 2.00 5.87 3.13
N SER A 49 3.28 5.83 3.47
CA SER A 49 4.31 6.82 3.20
C SER A 49 5.13 6.49 1.96
N SER A 50 5.13 5.22 1.52
CA SER A 50 5.74 4.75 0.28
C SER A 50 5.00 3.52 -0.26
N TYR A 51 5.26 3.12 -1.51
CA TYR A 51 4.66 1.91 -2.08
C TYR A 51 5.60 1.19 -3.06
N VAL A 52 5.26 -0.07 -3.35
CA VAL A 52 5.76 -0.85 -4.49
C VAL A 52 4.63 -1.67 -5.09
N LEU A 53 4.60 -1.72 -6.41
CA LEU A 53 3.74 -2.65 -7.17
C LEU A 53 4.58 -3.91 -7.44
N LEU A 54 4.13 -5.05 -6.94
CA LEU A 54 4.89 -6.29 -6.95
C LEU A 54 4.99 -6.92 -8.36
N ASP A 55 4.16 -6.47 -9.30
CA ASP A 55 4.11 -6.89 -10.69
C ASP A 55 5.06 -6.07 -11.60
N SER A 56 5.67 -4.99 -11.09
CA SER A 56 6.58 -4.16 -11.88
C SER A 56 7.86 -4.93 -12.24
N PRO A 57 8.43 -4.74 -13.45
CA PRO A 57 9.69 -5.39 -13.83
C PRO A 57 10.82 -5.16 -12.82
N GLU A 58 10.88 -3.97 -12.23
CA GLU A 58 11.87 -3.58 -11.23
C GLU A 58 11.65 -4.31 -9.91
N ALA A 59 10.38 -4.45 -9.48
CA ALA A 59 10.03 -5.19 -8.27
C ALA A 59 10.34 -6.68 -8.42
N LEU A 60 9.99 -7.28 -9.56
CA LEU A 60 10.30 -8.68 -9.87
C LEU A 60 11.81 -8.93 -9.89
N ALA A 61 12.59 -8.08 -10.57
CA ALA A 61 14.04 -8.18 -10.60
C ALA A 61 14.67 -8.02 -9.20
N ALA A 62 14.15 -7.09 -8.38
CA ALA A 62 14.62 -6.91 -7.01
C ALA A 62 14.28 -8.13 -6.13
N ALA A 63 13.10 -8.72 -6.30
CA ALA A 63 12.66 -9.91 -5.57
C ALA A 63 13.53 -11.13 -5.89
N ASP A 64 13.92 -11.31 -7.16
CA ASP A 64 14.81 -12.38 -7.61
C ASP A 64 16.21 -12.28 -7.00
N ILE A 65 16.69 -11.06 -6.73
CA ILE A 65 17.99 -10.81 -6.11
C ILE A 65 17.92 -10.96 -4.58
N ASP A 66 17.03 -10.20 -3.93
CA ASP A 66 16.77 -10.24 -2.50
C ASP A 66 15.38 -9.64 -2.17
N PRO A 67 14.40 -10.46 -1.75
CA PRO A 67 13.05 -10.01 -1.42
C PRO A 67 12.99 -8.88 -0.37
N ARG A 68 14.00 -8.75 0.49
CA ARG A 68 14.06 -7.66 1.48
C ARG A 68 14.17 -6.29 0.84
N MET A 69 14.64 -6.21 -0.41
CA MET A 69 14.69 -4.96 -1.18
C MET A 69 13.30 -4.37 -1.43
N LEU A 70 12.26 -5.21 -1.52
CA LEU A 70 10.87 -4.74 -1.66
C LEU A 70 10.38 -3.95 -0.44
N LEU A 71 11.00 -4.18 0.72
CA LEU A 71 10.68 -3.51 1.98
C LEU A 71 11.39 -2.16 2.14
N ALA A 72 12.31 -1.81 1.24
CA ALA A 72 13.04 -0.54 1.31
C ALA A 72 12.12 0.64 0.97
N GLY A 73 12.01 1.60 1.90
CA GLY A 73 11.22 2.82 1.74
C GLY A 73 10.66 3.34 3.06
N GLU A 74 10.06 4.54 3.00
CA GLU A 74 9.42 5.16 4.15
C GLU A 74 8.26 4.32 4.69
N ARG A 75 8.17 4.21 6.02
CA ARG A 75 7.10 3.45 6.69
C ARG A 75 5.91 4.37 7.01
N PRO A 76 4.67 3.84 7.01
CA PRO A 76 4.26 2.51 6.55
C PRO A 76 4.38 2.37 5.02
N ARG A 77 4.75 1.19 4.53
CA ARG A 77 4.92 0.93 3.08
C ARG A 77 3.80 0.03 2.57
N LEU A 78 3.16 0.42 1.48
CA LEU A 78 2.21 -0.42 0.76
C LEU A 78 2.97 -1.40 -0.14
N LEU A 79 2.67 -2.69 -0.01
CA LEU A 79 3.03 -3.72 -0.97
C LEU A 79 1.74 -4.09 -1.70
N ASP A 80 1.65 -3.83 -3.01
CA ASP A 80 0.45 -4.07 -3.78
C ASP A 80 0.68 -5.14 -4.85
N GLU A 81 -0.15 -6.17 -4.88
CA GLU A 81 0.01 -7.39 -5.70
C GLU A 81 -0.75 -7.38 -7.04
N TRP A 82 -1.29 -6.24 -7.44
CA TRP A 82 -2.19 -6.11 -8.60
C TRP A 82 -1.49 -5.66 -9.87
#